data_AF-A0A6C2DXK0-F1
#
_entry.id   AF-A0A6C2DXK0-F1
#
_cell.length_a   1.000
_cell.length_b   1.000
_cell.length_c   1.000
_cell.angle_alpha   90.00
_cell.angle_beta   90.00
_cell.angle_gamma   90.00
#
_symmetry.space_group_name_H-M   'P 1'
#
loop_
_entity.id
_entity.type
_entity.pdbx_description
1 polymer ?
#
loop_
_entity_poly.entity_id
_entity_poly.type
_entity_poly.pdbx_seq_one_letter_code
_entity_poly.pdbx_strand_id
1 'polypeptide(L)'
;MALQNGKRAAGGFIKDFQTFIMKGNVIDLAVAVVIGGAFGKIVTSLIEDIITPLLLNPALKAASVEDLAKLQINGIKYGVFLASVINFIVIALVIFSIIRSFEAMKRKEKREEAVAEAKPDPQERLTLAVERLAEVMESK
;
A
#
# COMPACT_ATOMS: atom_id res chain seq x y z
N MET A 1 25.23 -20.40 60.71
CA MET A 1 25.00 -18.97 60.39
C MET A 1 25.82 -18.70 59.13
N ALA A 2 25.28 -18.65 57.92
CA ALA A 2 24.23 -17.75 57.46
C ALA A 2 23.33 -18.42 56.40
N LEU A 3 22.03 -18.15 56.51
CA LEU A 3 21.01 -18.46 55.51
C LEU A 3 21.22 -17.52 54.31
N GLN A 4 21.67 -18.04 53.17
CA GLN A 4 21.67 -17.30 51.92
C GLN A 4 20.22 -17.29 51.40
N ASN A 5 19.47 -16.29 51.86
CA ASN A 5 18.09 -16.03 51.49
C ASN A 5 17.94 -15.86 49.98
N GLY A 6 16.99 -16.60 49.42
CA GLY A 6 16.58 -16.53 48.03
C GLY A 6 16.05 -15.15 47.65
N LYS A 7 16.84 -14.40 46.88
CA LYS A 7 16.29 -13.44 45.92
C LYS A 7 16.07 -14.18 44.60
N ARG A 8 15.07 -15.08 44.57
CA ARG A 8 14.46 -15.47 43.29
C ARG A 8 13.73 -14.24 42.81
N ALA A 9 14.38 -13.49 41.92
CA ALA A 9 13.73 -12.39 41.23
C ALA A 9 12.40 -12.93 40.69
N ALA A 10 11.31 -12.36 41.18
CA ALA A 10 10.02 -12.43 40.52
C ALA A 10 10.19 -11.73 39.16
N GLY A 11 10.79 -12.44 38.20
CA GLY A 11 10.48 -12.26 36.78
C GLY A 11 9.06 -12.75 36.61
N GLY A 12 8.10 -11.99 37.14
CA GLY A 12 6.70 -12.31 36.96
C GLY A 12 6.38 -12.31 35.48
N PHE A 13 5.39 -13.09 35.08
CA PHE A 13 4.83 -13.21 33.73
C PHE A 13 4.92 -11.94 32.85
N ILE A 14 4.76 -10.74 33.44
CA ILE A 14 4.94 -9.43 32.78
C ILE A 14 6.36 -9.22 32.19
N LYS A 15 7.44 -9.61 32.88
CA LYS A 15 8.81 -9.52 32.37
C LYS A 15 9.06 -10.52 31.24
N ASP A 16 8.51 -11.73 31.36
CA ASP A 16 8.61 -12.76 30.31
C ASP A 16 7.80 -12.35 29.07
N PHE A 17 6.62 -11.77 29.28
CA PHE A 17 5.78 -11.20 28.23
C PHE A 17 6.45 -10.00 27.55
N GLN A 18 7.05 -9.07 28.31
CA GLN A 18 7.81 -7.96 27.75
C GLN A 18 8.99 -8.47 26.91
N THR A 19 9.73 -9.47 27.40
CA THR A 19 10.84 -10.09 26.68
C THR A 19 10.38 -10.78 25.39
N PHE A 20 9.19 -11.38 25.41
CA PHE A 20 8.58 -11.98 24.24
C PHE A 20 8.15 -10.95 23.19
N ILE A 21 7.47 -9.87 23.60
CA ILE A 21 7.05 -8.80 22.69
C ILE A 21 8.26 -8.04 22.15
N MET A 22 9.30 -7.81 22.94
CA MET A 22 10.52 -7.13 22.48
C MET A 22 11.31 -7.91 21.41
N LYS A 23 10.90 -9.14 21.06
CA LYS A 23 11.36 -9.79 19.83
C LYS A 23 10.87 -8.96 18.64
N GLY A 24 11.77 -8.25 17.96
CA GLY A 24 11.43 -7.27 16.90
C GLY A 24 10.40 -7.77 15.87
N ASN A 25 10.49 -9.03 15.45
CA ASN A 25 9.53 -9.65 14.52
C ASN A 25 8.07 -9.68 15.01
N VAL A 26 7.82 -9.64 16.33
CA VAL A 26 6.47 -9.63 16.92
C VAL A 26 5.87 -8.22 16.91
N ILE A 27 6.68 -7.20 17.18
CA ILE A 27 6.23 -5.79 17.16
C ILE A 27 5.89 -5.38 15.73
N ASP A 28 6.75 -5.68 14.77
CA ASP A 28 6.52 -5.32 13.37
C ASP A 28 5.28 -6.02 12.80
N LEU A 29 5.08 -7.29 13.14
CA LEU A 29 3.88 -8.04 12.78
C LEU A 29 2.62 -7.44 13.43
N ALA A 30 2.67 -7.10 14.72
CA ALA A 30 1.55 -6.49 15.43
C ALA A 30 1.16 -5.13 14.82
N VAL A 31 2.14 -4.29 14.51
CA VAL A 31 1.93 -3.00 13.85
C VAL A 31 1.32 -3.20 12.46
N ALA A 32 1.85 -4.13 11.66
CA ALA A 32 1.31 -4.44 10.34
C ALA A 32 -0.16 -4.88 10.37
N VAL A 33 -0.54 -5.74 11.34
CA VAL A 33 -1.93 -6.20 11.50
C VAL A 33 -2.86 -5.06 11.93
N VAL A 34 -2.44 -4.23 12.88
CA VAL A 34 -3.26 -3.09 13.37
C VAL A 34 -3.47 -2.06 12.26
N ILE A 35 -2.41 -1.68 11.55
CA ILE A 35 -2.48 -0.75 10.43
C ILE A 35 -3.30 -1.34 9.29
N GLY A 36 -3.11 -2.62 8.95
CA GLY A 36 -3.88 -3.31 7.93
C GLY A 36 -5.38 -3.32 8.24
N GLY A 37 -5.76 -3.61 9.48
CA GLY A 37 -7.15 -3.58 9.92
C GLY A 37 -7.77 -2.17 9.91
N ALA A 38 -7.01 -1.15 10.31
CA ALA A 38 -7.46 0.24 10.25
C ALA A 38 -7.60 0.74 8.81
N PHE A 39 -6.62 0.45 7.95
CA PHE A 39 -6.63 0.83 6.55
C PHE A 39 -7.76 0.14 5.78
N GLY A 40 -8.04 -1.12 6.07
CA GLY A 40 -9.19 -1.83 5.52
C GLY A 40 -10.51 -1.09 5.74
N LYS A 41 -10.74 -0.53 6.94
CA LYS A 41 -11.93 0.29 7.23
C LYS A 41 -12.01 1.57 6.40
N ILE A 42 -10.88 2.23 6.14
CA ILE A 42 -10.83 3.43 5.30
C ILE A 42 -11.23 3.08 3.87
N VAL A 43 -10.71 1.96 3.34
CA VAL A 43 -11.07 1.47 2.01
C VAL A 43 -12.55 1.09 1.96
N THR A 44 -13.07 0.36 2.96
CA THR A 44 -14.49 0.00 3.04
C THR A 44 -15.38 1.24 3.07
N SER A 45 -15.07 2.25 3.88
CA SER A 45 -15.84 3.51 3.94
C SER A 45 -15.79 4.28 2.61
N LEU A 46 -14.64 4.36 1.94
CA LEU A 46 -14.56 4.95 0.59
C LEU A 46 -15.51 4.24 -0.39
N ILE A 47 -15.69 2.93 -0.25
CA ILE A 47 -16.53 2.16 -1.15
C ILE A 47 -18.01 2.32 -0.80
N GLU A 48 -18.36 2.11 0.46
CA GLU A 48 -19.74 2.15 0.95
C GLU A 48 -20.31 3.57 0.93
N ASP A 49 -19.52 4.56 1.34
CA ASP A 49 -20.00 5.93 1.56
C ASP A 49 -19.79 6.85 0.35
N ILE A 50 -18.86 6.53 -0.56
CA ILE A 50 -18.55 7.39 -1.72
C ILE A 50 -18.82 6.66 -3.05
N ILE A 51 -18.14 5.56 -3.31
CA ILE A 51 -18.23 4.88 -4.62
C ILE A 51 -19.63 4.31 -4.87
N THR A 52 -20.20 3.60 -3.90
CA THR A 52 -21.53 2.96 -4.04
C THR A 52 -22.63 3.99 -4.31
N PRO A 53 -22.79 5.06 -3.51
CA PRO A 53 -23.83 6.04 -3.79
C PRO A 53 -23.59 6.87 -5.06
N LEU A 54 -22.34 7.05 -5.50
CA LEU A 54 -22.05 7.84 -6.71
C LEU A 54 -22.11 7.04 -8.01
N LEU A 55 -21.67 5.77 -8.01
CA LEU A 55 -21.65 4.93 -9.21
C LEU A 55 -22.82 3.96 -9.28
N LEU A 56 -23.23 3.36 -8.16
CA LEU A 56 -24.28 2.34 -8.17
C LEU A 56 -25.68 2.93 -8.04
N ASN A 57 -25.93 3.95 -7.21
CA ASN A 57 -27.29 4.51 -7.09
C ASN A 57 -27.88 5.05 -8.41
N PRO A 58 -27.11 5.71 -9.30
CA PRO A 58 -27.62 6.12 -10.61
C PRO A 58 -27.92 4.93 -11.53
N ALA A 59 -27.05 3.90 -11.52
CA ALA A 59 -27.24 2.67 -12.29
C ALA A 59 -28.43 1.84 -11.78
N LEU A 60 -28.68 1.88 -10.47
CA LEU A 60 -29.77 1.20 -9.79
C LEU A 60 -31.12 1.87 -9.98
N LYS A 61 -31.16 3.21 -9.95
CA LYS A 61 -32.32 3.99 -10.38
C LYS A 61 -32.69 3.73 -11.84
N ALA A 62 -31.71 3.58 -12.73
CA ALA A 62 -31.96 3.20 -14.12
C ALA A 62 -32.54 1.78 -14.26
N ALA A 63 -32.28 0.89 -13.30
CA ALA A 63 -32.79 -0.48 -13.24
C ALA A 63 -34.09 -0.65 -12.42
N SER A 64 -34.69 0.45 -11.91
CA SER A 64 -35.87 0.43 -11.00
C SER A 64 -35.68 -0.39 -9.71
N VAL A 65 -34.43 -0.55 -9.26
CA VAL A 65 -34.10 -1.19 -7.99
C VAL A 65 -33.57 -0.10 -7.05
N GLU A 66 -34.33 0.26 -6.03
CA GLU A 66 -33.92 1.31 -5.09
C GLU A 66 -32.76 0.90 -4.18
N ASP A 67 -32.58 -0.42 -3.97
CA ASP A 67 -31.61 -0.95 -3.02
C ASP A 67 -31.20 -2.39 -3.38
N LEU A 68 -29.96 -2.58 -3.83
CA LEU A 68 -29.44 -3.92 -4.13
C LEU A 68 -29.57 -4.84 -2.93
N ALA A 69 -29.34 -4.35 -1.71
CA ALA A 69 -29.35 -5.16 -0.51
C ALA A 69 -30.74 -5.69 -0.14
N LYS A 70 -31.82 -5.10 -0.67
CA LYS A 70 -33.21 -5.51 -0.41
C LYS A 70 -33.75 -6.52 -1.43
N LEU A 71 -33.00 -6.77 -2.51
CA LEU A 71 -33.37 -7.78 -3.49
C LEU A 71 -33.36 -9.18 -2.88
N GLN A 72 -34.54 -9.80 -2.88
CA GLN A 72 -34.75 -11.16 -2.42
C GLN A 72 -35.73 -11.89 -3.32
N ILE A 73 -35.42 -13.15 -3.64
CA ILE A 73 -36.31 -14.07 -4.34
C ILE A 73 -36.59 -15.20 -3.34
N ASN A 74 -37.87 -15.44 -3.04
CA ASN A 74 -38.32 -16.49 -2.12
C ASN A 74 -37.62 -16.47 -0.74
N GLY A 75 -37.33 -15.28 -0.20
CA GLY A 75 -36.66 -15.09 1.09
C GLY A 75 -35.13 -15.20 1.06
N ILE A 76 -34.53 -15.50 -0.11
CA ILE A 76 -33.07 -15.54 -0.29
C ILE A 76 -32.58 -14.15 -0.66
N LYS A 77 -31.80 -13.52 0.24
CA LYS A 77 -31.23 -12.17 0.08
C LYS A 77 -29.98 -12.16 -0.81
N TYR A 78 -30.13 -12.48 -2.09
CA TYR A 78 -29.01 -12.47 -3.05
C TYR A 78 -28.42 -11.06 -3.24
N GLY A 79 -29.21 -10.02 -2.97
CA GLY A 79 -28.78 -8.63 -2.95
C GLY A 79 -27.57 -8.33 -2.09
N VAL A 80 -27.56 -8.85 -0.86
CA VAL A 80 -26.45 -8.68 0.09
C VAL A 80 -25.20 -9.41 -0.38
N PHE A 81 -25.35 -10.60 -0.96
CA PHE A 81 -24.23 -11.34 -1.54
C PHE A 81 -23.62 -10.59 -2.72
N LEU A 82 -24.44 -10.07 -3.63
CA LEU A 82 -23.97 -9.33 -4.79
C LEU A 82 -23.25 -8.02 -4.38
N ALA A 83 -23.77 -7.32 -3.36
CA ALA A 83 -23.10 -6.16 -2.78
C ALA A 83 -21.70 -6.51 -2.24
N SER A 84 -21.57 -7.63 -1.52
CA SER A 84 -20.27 -8.12 -1.02
C SER A 84 -19.29 -8.47 -2.15
N VAL A 85 -19.77 -9.06 -3.25
CA VAL A 85 -18.93 -9.36 -4.43
C VAL A 85 -18.44 -8.07 -5.09
N ILE A 86 -19.31 -7.08 -5.25
CA ILE A 86 -18.95 -5.77 -5.82
C ILE A 86 -17.92 -5.09 -4.91
N ASN A 87 -18.14 -5.08 -3.60
CA ASN A 87 -17.20 -4.53 -2.63
C ASN A 87 -15.81 -5.18 -2.76
N PHE A 88 -15.74 -6.51 -2.85
CA PHE A 88 -14.49 -7.24 -3.05
C PHE A 88 -13.74 -6.81 -4.32
N ILE A 89 -14.44 -6.67 -5.45
CA ILE A 89 -13.85 -6.24 -6.73
C ILE A 89 -13.29 -4.82 -6.62
N VAL A 90 -14.02 -3.91 -5.96
CA VAL A 90 -13.56 -2.53 -5.78
C VAL A 90 -12.35 -2.45 -4.85
N ILE A 91 -12.35 -3.17 -3.72
CA ILE A 91 -11.19 -3.27 -2.82
C ILE A 91 -9.97 -3.76 -3.60
N ALA A 92 -10.13 -4.82 -4.40
CA ALA A 92 -9.06 -5.36 -5.23
C ALA A 92 -8.54 -4.32 -6.22
N LEU A 93 -9.42 -3.55 -6.86
CA LEU A 93 -9.06 -2.50 -7.81
C LEU A 93 -8.33 -1.32 -7.15
N VAL A 94 -8.74 -0.92 -5.94
CA VAL A 94 -8.07 0.14 -5.17
C VAL A 94 -6.67 -0.32 -4.74
N ILE A 95 -6.55 -1.53 -4.17
CA ILE A 95 -5.25 -2.09 -3.77
C ILE A 95 -4.33 -2.22 -4.98
N PHE A 96 -4.83 -2.74 -6.11
CA PHE A 96 -4.08 -2.83 -7.35
C PHE A 96 -3.60 -1.47 -7.84
N SER A 97 -4.46 -0.45 -7.81
CA SER A 97 -4.12 0.92 -8.21
C SER A 97 -3.02 1.52 -7.33
N ILE A 98 -3.07 1.28 -6.02
CA ILE A 98 -2.05 1.73 -5.07
C ILE A 98 -0.71 1.05 -5.36
N ILE A 99 -0.69 -0.29 -5.47
CA ILE A 99 0.53 -1.05 -5.77
C ILE A 99 1.14 -0.59 -7.08
N ARG A 100 0.32 -0.43 -8.12
CA ARG A 100 0.74 0.07 -9.44
C ARG A 100 1.32 1.49 -9.35
N SER A 101 0.74 2.37 -8.54
CA SER A 101 1.27 3.72 -8.32
C SER A 101 2.63 3.70 -7.62
N PHE A 102 2.79 2.86 -6.59
CA PHE A 102 4.09 2.70 -5.92
C PHE A 102 5.17 2.11 -6.83
N GLU A 103 4.83 1.09 -7.63
CA GLU A 103 5.74 0.53 -8.64
C GLU A 103 6.09 1.56 -9.72
N ALA A 104 5.12 2.37 -10.16
CA ALA A 104 5.34 3.43 -11.13
C ALA A 104 6.29 4.52 -10.59
N MET A 105 6.17 4.90 -9.31
CA MET A 105 7.08 5.86 -8.66
C MET A 105 8.50 5.31 -8.54
N LYS A 106 8.68 4.08 -8.03
CA LYS A 106 10.00 3.45 -7.91
C LYS A 106 10.69 3.27 -9.27
N ARG A 107 9.93 2.95 -10.32
CA ARG A 107 10.44 2.87 -11.69
C ARG A 107 10.87 4.24 -12.24
N LYS A 108 10.27 5.32 -11.76
CA LYS A 108 10.61 6.69 -12.16
C LYS A 108 11.93 7.13 -11.51
N GLU A 109 12.11 6.86 -10.21
CA GLU A 109 13.36 7.11 -9.48
C GLU A 109 14.54 6.34 -10.12
N LYS A 110 14.38 5.03 -10.33
CA LYS A 110 15.42 4.20 -10.96
C LYS A 110 15.78 4.63 -12.40
N ARG A 111 14.83 5.24 -13.11
CA ARG A 111 15.05 5.78 -14.47
C ARG A 111 15.72 7.16 -14.43
N GLU A 112 15.43 7.97 -13.42
CA GLU A 112 16.08 9.26 -13.19
C GLU A 112 17.53 9.09 -12.77
N GLU A 113 17.84 8.08 -11.94
CA GLU A 113 19.21 7.68 -11.59
C GLU A 113 19.99 7.21 -12.82
N ALA A 114 19.41 6.33 -13.66
CA ALA A 114 20.06 5.86 -14.88
C ALA A 114 20.29 6.97 -15.93
N VAL A 115 19.45 8.01 -15.95
CA VAL A 115 19.62 9.18 -16.84
C VAL A 115 20.61 10.20 -16.25
N ALA A 116 20.74 10.26 -14.92
CA ALA A 116 21.75 11.08 -14.25
C ALA A 116 23.16 10.49 -14.44
N GLU A 117 23.31 9.17 -14.37
CA GLU A 117 24.57 8.47 -14.66
C GLU A 117 24.95 8.50 -16.14
N ALA A 118 23.97 8.61 -17.04
CA ALA A 118 24.22 8.72 -18.49
C ALA A 118 24.56 10.15 -18.96
N LYS A 119 24.50 11.16 -18.08
CA LYS A 119 25.00 12.50 -18.43
C LYS A 119 26.52 12.49 -18.24
N PRO A 120 27.30 12.78 -19.29
CA PRO A 120 28.76 12.89 -19.16
C PRO A 120 29.10 13.91 -18.08
N ASP A 121 30.07 13.59 -17.24
CA ASP A 121 30.58 14.50 -16.21
C ASP A 121 30.97 15.85 -16.86
N PRO A 122 30.88 17.01 -16.17
CA PRO A 122 31.23 18.30 -16.77
C PRO A 122 32.58 18.32 -17.47
N GLN A 123 33.55 17.53 -17.01
CA GLN A 123 34.86 17.37 -17.63
C GLN A 123 34.77 16.61 -18.97
N GLU A 124 33.97 15.54 -19.03
CA GLU A 124 33.72 14.75 -20.24
C GLU A 124 32.94 15.56 -21.30
N ARG A 125 32.05 16.47 -20.87
CA ARG A 125 31.38 17.41 -21.76
C ARG A 125 32.33 18.44 -22.38
N LEU A 126 33.35 18.85 -21.64
CA LEU A 126 34.38 19.77 -22.12
C LEU A 126 35.26 19.09 -23.18
N THR A 127 35.69 17.85 -22.96
CA THR A 127 36.43 17.08 -23.97
C THR A 127 35.61 16.84 -25.22
N LEU A 128 34.34 16.40 -25.10
CA LEU A 128 33.45 16.20 -26.25
C LEU A 128 33.18 17.51 -27.03
N ALA A 129 33.12 18.65 -26.34
CA ALA A 129 32.94 19.95 -26.99
C ALA A 129 34.18 20.39 -27.76
N VAL A 130 35.37 20.15 -27.22
CA VAL A 130 36.65 20.42 -27.89
C VAL A 130 36.82 19.52 -29.12
N GLU A 131 36.47 18.24 -29.00
CA GLU A 131 36.55 17.27 -30.10
C GLU A 131 35.61 17.63 -31.26
N ARG A 132 34.36 18.04 -30.96
CA ARG A 132 33.42 18.56 -31.97
C ARG A 132 33.90 19.85 -32.63
N LEU A 133 34.55 20.74 -31.88
CA LEU A 133 35.12 21.97 -32.45
C LEU A 133 36.30 21.67 -33.37
N ALA A 134 37.13 20.69 -33.02
CA ALA A 134 38.22 20.22 -33.87
C ALA A 134 37.70 19.66 -35.20
N GLU A 135 36.70 18.78 -35.18
CA GLU A 135 36.06 18.25 -36.41
C GLU A 135 35.49 19.37 -37.29
N VAL A 136 34.82 20.38 -36.70
CA VAL A 136 34.24 21.49 -37.47
C VAL A 136 35.32 22.36 -38.10
N MET A 137 36.45 22.56 -37.42
CA MET A 137 37.60 23.27 -37.98
C MET A 137 38.32 22.46 -39.08
N GLU A 138 38.36 21.13 -38.97
CA GLU A 138 38.94 20.25 -40.00
C GLU A 138 38.02 20.09 -41.21
N SER A 139 36.71 20.23 -41.02
CA SER A 139 35.69 20.16 -42.08
C SER A 139 35.54 21.45 -42.91
N LYS A 140 36.31 22.49 -42.60
CA LYS A 140 36.34 23.79 -43.31
C LYS A 140 37.69 24.04 -43.94
#